data_AF-A0A6B3FJY9-F1
#
_entry.id   AF-A0A6B3FJY9-F1
#
_cell.length_a   1.000
_cell.length_b   1.000
_cell.length_c   1.000
_cell.angle_alpha   90.00
_cell.angle_beta   90.00
_cell.angle_gamma   90.00
#
_symmetry.space_group_name_H-M   'P 1'
#
loop_
_entity.id
_entity.type
_entity.pdbx_description
1 polymer ?
#
loop_
_entity_poly.entity_id
_entity_poly.type
_entity_poly.pdbx_seq_one_letter_code
_entity_poly.pdbx_strand_id
1 'polypeptide(L)'
;MRFQLLGPLSLHDGPESVVLQPAKPTVLLTALLLHANSVVSADYLQRAIWGEEQPATAKAALQTCVLRLRRLFTKHGVTETPIEAVPGGYRITAGPHTLDLIGFRERVRRAAALSHDPHAELAALRDALALWQGPLLANVRSDLLHRDEVPRLAEERLRAVERLGDLHLRLGRCGEALGDLWEVTRAHPGHERFHEQLVEALYRSGRQAEALAEYRRVKEYLLQELGVDPGSALQRLELAILRGDDLGAAEPAARPGGGQVPVPAAPLAAPKTPELVTALTAVPDFAGRADEVAALTAHLTADTAHRPGGPLTVVLSGAPGIGKSALARHVATRLADRFPGGRLLVRMTGPDGLPYDPGTVAGQLTRALEARPPGSGTLLVLDDAVDADQVR
;
A
#
# COMPACT_ATOMS: atom_id res chain seq x y z
N MET A 1 -10.23 8.07 -33.79
CA MET A 1 -9.35 6.94 -33.45
C MET A 1 -8.32 7.28 -32.36
N ARG A 2 -8.31 6.52 -31.26
CA ARG A 2 -7.28 6.55 -30.22
C ARG A 2 -6.82 5.12 -29.91
N PHE A 3 -5.51 4.93 -29.76
CA PHE A 3 -4.88 3.71 -29.32
C PHE A 3 -4.65 3.77 -27.82
N GLN A 4 -5.00 2.69 -27.13
CA GLN A 4 -4.62 2.49 -25.74
C GLN A 4 -3.61 1.34 -25.63
N LEU A 5 -2.44 1.63 -25.09
CA LEU A 5 -1.37 0.68 -24.78
C LEU A 5 -1.14 0.52 -23.27
N LEU A 6 -1.56 1.48 -22.44
CA LEU A 6 -1.35 1.49 -21.00
C LEU A 6 -2.37 0.59 -20.27
N GLY A 7 -2.53 -0.64 -20.75
CA GLY A 7 -3.54 -1.62 -20.36
C GLY A 7 -3.65 -2.69 -21.44
N PRO A 8 -4.78 -3.40 -21.56
CA PRO A 8 -5.07 -4.22 -22.73
C PRO A 8 -5.09 -3.35 -24.00
N LEU A 9 -4.37 -3.79 -25.04
CA LEU A 9 -4.33 -3.09 -26.32
C LEU A 9 -5.75 -2.97 -26.88
N SER A 10 -6.25 -1.74 -26.94
CA SER A 10 -7.58 -1.44 -27.45
C SER A 10 -7.56 -0.26 -28.40
N LEU A 11 -8.58 -0.24 -29.25
CA LEU A 11 -8.82 0.77 -30.24
C LEU A 11 -10.12 1.49 -29.93
N HIS A 12 -10.08 2.81 -29.82
CA HIS A 12 -11.25 3.63 -29.57
C HIS A 12 -11.60 4.44 -30.80
N ASP A 13 -12.85 4.34 -31.23
CA ASP A 13 -13.40 5.20 -32.26
C ASP A 13 -14.72 5.83 -31.78
N GLY A 14 -14.64 7.09 -31.35
CA GLY A 14 -15.75 7.75 -30.66
C GLY A 14 -16.06 7.05 -29.31
N PRO A 15 -17.32 6.71 -29.02
CA PRO A 15 -17.72 6.04 -27.78
C PRO A 15 -17.45 4.52 -27.79
N GLU A 16 -17.14 3.92 -28.94
CA GLU A 16 -16.91 2.49 -29.05
C GLU A 16 -15.44 2.14 -28.80
N SER A 17 -15.21 1.27 -27.81
CA SER A 17 -13.90 0.66 -27.54
C SER A 17 -13.89 -0.78 -28.03
N VAL A 18 -12.92 -1.11 -28.89
CA VAL A 18 -12.68 -2.46 -29.39
C VAL A 18 -11.38 -2.97 -28.79
N VAL A 19 -11.47 -3.92 -27.87
CA VAL A 19 -10.31 -4.67 -27.38
C VAL A 19 -9.86 -5.62 -28.48
N LEU A 20 -8.61 -5.49 -28.91
CA LEU A 20 -8.08 -6.37 -29.95
C LEU A 20 -7.87 -7.78 -29.41
N GLN A 21 -8.30 -8.77 -30.18
CA GLN A 21 -8.11 -10.17 -29.81
C GLN A 21 -6.62 -10.55 -29.86
N PRO A 22 -6.16 -11.48 -29.01
CA PRO A 22 -4.79 -11.97 -29.05
C PRO A 22 -4.47 -12.62 -30.41
N ALA A 23 -3.69 -11.93 -31.24
CA ALA A 23 -3.35 -12.36 -32.58
C ALA A 23 -2.04 -11.73 -33.08
N LYS A 24 -1.43 -12.33 -34.11
CA LYS A 24 -0.20 -11.82 -34.74
C LYS A 24 -0.31 -10.36 -35.23
N PRO A 25 -1.43 -9.91 -35.83
CA PRO A 25 -1.61 -8.50 -36.17
C PRO A 25 -1.63 -7.58 -34.94
N THR A 26 -2.19 -8.03 -33.82
CA THR A 26 -2.21 -7.30 -32.54
C THR A 26 -0.80 -7.07 -32.03
N VAL A 27 0.05 -8.11 -32.04
CA VAL A 27 1.47 -8.01 -31.67
C VAL A 27 2.23 -7.03 -32.58
N LEU A 28 2.03 -7.11 -33.91
CA LEU A 28 2.64 -6.18 -34.85
C LEU A 28 2.24 -4.72 -34.54
N LEU A 29 0.95 -4.49 -34.29
CA LEU A 29 0.46 -3.16 -33.95
C LEU A 29 1.08 -2.66 -32.64
N THR A 30 1.14 -3.50 -31.61
CA THR A 30 1.80 -3.17 -30.34
C THR A 30 3.25 -2.75 -30.55
N ALA A 31 4.03 -3.56 -31.27
CA ALA A 31 5.44 -3.27 -31.54
C ALA A 31 5.62 -1.94 -32.29
N LEU A 32 4.75 -1.64 -33.26
CA LEU A 32 4.78 -0.36 -33.96
C LEU A 32 4.42 0.82 -33.04
N LEU A 33 3.37 0.70 -32.23
CA LEU A 33 2.90 1.77 -31.35
C LEU A 33 3.89 2.07 -30.21
N LEU A 34 4.60 1.06 -29.68
CA LEU A 34 5.66 1.24 -28.68
C LEU A 34 6.81 2.10 -29.22
N HIS A 35 7.08 1.97 -30.53
CA HIS A 35 8.07 2.75 -31.27
C HIS A 35 7.43 3.78 -32.21
N ALA A 36 6.27 4.32 -31.84
CA ALA A 36 5.55 5.30 -32.66
C ALA A 36 6.45 6.47 -33.09
N ASN A 37 6.23 6.94 -34.32
CA ASN A 37 6.99 7.98 -35.00
C ASN A 37 8.45 7.62 -35.34
N SER A 38 8.86 6.34 -35.16
CA SER A 38 10.17 5.83 -35.57
C SER A 38 10.04 4.65 -36.53
N VAL A 39 11.12 4.35 -37.27
CA VAL A 39 11.16 3.21 -38.20
C VAL A 39 11.48 1.95 -37.42
N VAL A 40 10.56 0.99 -37.45
CA VAL A 40 10.74 -0.34 -36.85
C VAL A 40 11.16 -1.31 -37.93
N SER A 41 12.29 -2.00 -37.72
CA SER A 41 12.83 -2.91 -38.74
C SER A 41 11.93 -4.11 -38.97
N ALA A 42 11.88 -4.60 -40.20
CA ALA A 42 11.12 -5.80 -40.52
C ALA A 42 11.61 -7.03 -39.73
N ASP A 43 12.90 -7.11 -39.42
CA ASP A 43 13.50 -8.19 -38.61
C ASP A 43 12.98 -8.16 -37.16
N TYR A 44 12.98 -6.98 -36.53
CA TYR A 44 12.45 -6.83 -35.17
C TYR A 44 10.96 -7.20 -35.11
N LEU A 45 10.17 -6.74 -36.07
CA LEU A 45 8.75 -7.09 -36.13
C LEU A 45 8.54 -8.60 -36.34
N GLN A 46 9.40 -9.27 -37.08
CA GLN A 46 9.36 -10.72 -37.23
C GLN A 46 9.64 -11.42 -35.90
N ARG A 47 10.71 -11.02 -35.19
CA ARG A 47 11.03 -11.56 -33.86
C ARG A 47 9.94 -11.27 -32.83
N ALA A 48 9.32 -10.09 -32.86
CA ALA A 48 8.22 -9.77 -31.94
C ALA A 48 7.01 -10.70 -32.15
N ILE A 49 6.69 -11.06 -33.40
CA ILE A 49 5.50 -11.87 -33.74
C ILE A 49 5.74 -13.37 -33.58
N TRP A 50 6.90 -13.86 -34.00
CA TRP A 50 7.20 -15.30 -34.10
C TRP A 50 8.27 -15.77 -33.11
N GLY A 51 8.95 -14.87 -32.40
CA GLY A 51 10.07 -15.22 -31.54
C GLY A 51 11.27 -15.70 -32.35
N GLU A 52 11.99 -16.68 -31.80
CA GLU A 52 13.17 -17.29 -32.43
C GLU A 52 12.79 -18.27 -33.56
N GLU A 53 11.61 -18.91 -33.49
CA GLU A 53 11.14 -19.87 -34.49
C GLU A 53 10.36 -19.19 -35.63
N GLN A 54 11.10 -18.51 -36.50
CA GLN A 54 10.51 -17.81 -37.63
C GLN A 54 10.15 -18.76 -38.78
N PRO A 55 8.96 -18.61 -39.41
CA PRO A 55 8.63 -19.39 -40.59
C PRO A 55 9.51 -18.97 -41.78
N ALA A 56 9.78 -19.91 -42.70
CA ALA A 56 10.54 -19.63 -43.93
C ALA A 56 9.96 -18.47 -44.77
N THR A 57 8.65 -18.19 -44.63
CA THR A 57 7.92 -17.12 -45.31
C THR A 57 7.59 -15.92 -44.40
N ALA A 58 8.38 -15.68 -43.34
CA ALA A 58 8.14 -14.62 -42.35
C ALA A 58 7.91 -13.23 -42.97
N LYS A 59 8.66 -12.85 -44.01
CA LYS A 59 8.45 -11.57 -44.73
C LYS A 59 7.06 -11.46 -45.38
N ALA A 60 6.59 -12.52 -46.05
CA ALA A 60 5.26 -12.53 -46.69
C ALA A 60 4.13 -12.57 -45.65
N ALA A 61 4.35 -13.31 -44.56
CA ALA A 61 3.41 -13.36 -43.43
C ALA A 61 3.32 -12.00 -42.71
N LEU A 62 4.42 -11.25 -42.62
CA LEU A 62 4.47 -9.90 -42.07
C LEU A 62 3.62 -8.93 -42.91
N GLN A 63 3.80 -8.94 -44.24
CA GLN A 63 2.99 -8.14 -45.16
C GLN A 63 1.49 -8.47 -45.05
N THR A 64 1.15 -9.75 -44.85
CA THR A 64 -0.23 -10.19 -44.62
C THR A 64 -0.80 -9.62 -43.33
N CYS A 65 -0.02 -9.57 -42.25
CA CYS A 65 -0.44 -8.95 -40.99
C CYS A 65 -0.67 -7.44 -41.15
N VAL A 66 0.22 -6.73 -41.86
CA VAL A 66 0.07 -5.31 -42.17
C VAL A 66 -1.20 -5.05 -42.99
N LEU A 67 -1.48 -5.86 -44.01
CA LEU A 67 -2.71 -5.75 -44.81
C LEU A 67 -3.97 -5.93 -43.95
N ARG A 68 -3.97 -6.90 -43.04
CA ARG A 68 -5.10 -7.13 -42.11
C ARG A 68 -5.32 -5.94 -41.18
N LEU A 69 -4.26 -5.33 -40.66
CA LEU A 69 -4.37 -4.12 -39.85
C LEU A 69 -4.89 -2.93 -40.64
N ARG A 70 -4.37 -2.71 -41.86
CA ARG A 70 -4.87 -1.62 -42.73
C ARG A 70 -6.37 -1.78 -43.00
N ARG A 71 -6.84 -3.00 -43.29
CA ARG A 71 -8.27 -3.30 -43.45
C ARG A 71 -9.07 -3.02 -42.17
N LEU A 72 -8.52 -3.37 -41.00
CA LEU A 72 -9.14 -3.06 -39.71
C LEU A 72 -9.29 -1.54 -39.53
N PHE A 73 -8.26 -0.76 -39.84
CA PHE A 73 -8.31 0.70 -39.75
C PHE A 73 -9.30 1.33 -40.71
N THR A 74 -9.35 0.85 -41.96
CA THR A 74 -10.36 1.31 -42.93
C THR A 74 -11.78 0.97 -42.47
N LYS A 75 -12.01 -0.18 -41.83
CA LYS A 75 -13.32 -0.54 -41.26
C LYS A 75 -13.76 0.44 -40.17
N HIS A 76 -12.81 0.98 -39.41
CA HIS A 76 -13.05 1.98 -38.36
C HIS A 76 -12.83 3.42 -38.87
N GLY A 77 -13.11 3.69 -40.15
CA GLY A 77 -13.21 5.05 -40.70
C GLY A 77 -11.89 5.81 -40.88
N VAL A 78 -10.74 5.16 -40.70
CA VAL A 78 -9.43 5.81 -40.87
C VAL A 78 -9.07 5.85 -42.36
N THR A 79 -9.13 7.05 -42.94
CA THR A 79 -8.85 7.30 -44.36
C THR A 79 -7.37 7.45 -44.68
N GLU A 80 -6.57 7.95 -43.73
CA GLU A 80 -5.10 7.98 -43.85
C GLU A 80 -4.52 6.66 -43.34
N THR A 81 -3.60 6.03 -44.08
CA THR A 81 -2.96 4.79 -43.61
C THR A 81 -2.02 5.11 -42.44
N PRO A 82 -2.33 4.71 -41.20
CA PRO A 82 -1.45 5.05 -40.08
C PRO A 82 -0.13 4.27 -40.15
N ILE A 83 -0.10 3.12 -40.83
CA ILE A 83 1.11 2.31 -41.03
C ILE A 83 1.70 2.59 -42.42
N GLU A 84 2.84 3.26 -42.42
CA GLU A 84 3.66 3.56 -43.60
C GLU A 84 4.70 2.46 -43.80
N ALA A 85 4.86 2.02 -45.06
CA ALA A 85 5.97 1.17 -45.45
C ALA A 85 7.13 2.08 -45.87
N VAL A 86 8.27 1.94 -45.21
CA VAL A 86 9.46 2.76 -45.42
C VAL A 86 10.67 1.86 -45.71
N PRO A 87 11.73 2.36 -46.35
CA PRO A 87 12.95 1.58 -46.52
C PRO A 87 13.44 1.02 -45.17
N GLY A 88 13.62 -0.30 -45.10
CA GLY A 88 14.08 -1.00 -43.89
C GLY A 88 12.98 -1.50 -42.95
N GLY A 89 11.71 -1.11 -43.12
CA GLY A 89 10.63 -1.61 -42.28
C GLY A 89 9.32 -0.84 -42.35
N TYR A 90 8.74 -0.59 -41.19
CA TYR A 90 7.42 0.04 -41.06
C TYR A 90 7.44 1.13 -40.00
N ARG A 91 6.60 2.14 -40.18
CA ARG A 91 6.41 3.23 -39.22
C ARG A 91 4.93 3.44 -38.98
N ILE A 92 4.56 3.75 -37.74
CA ILE A 92 3.24 4.28 -37.40
C ILE A 92 3.37 5.69 -36.86
N THR A 93 2.53 6.61 -37.32
CA THR A 93 2.50 7.99 -36.83
C THR A 93 1.40 8.13 -35.78
N ALA A 94 1.75 8.66 -34.60
CA ALA A 94 0.81 8.89 -33.52
C ALA A 94 1.21 10.11 -32.68
N GLY A 95 0.23 10.92 -32.29
CA GLY A 95 0.39 12.04 -31.38
C GLY A 95 -0.16 11.76 -29.97
N PRO A 96 -0.03 12.71 -29.04
CA PRO A 96 -0.47 12.56 -27.65
C PRO A 96 -1.98 12.42 -27.46
N HIS A 97 -2.77 12.84 -28.44
CA HIS A 97 -4.23 12.68 -28.44
C HIS A 97 -4.69 11.36 -29.09
N THR A 98 -3.80 10.69 -29.83
CA THR A 98 -4.10 9.45 -30.53
C THR A 98 -3.48 8.24 -29.87
N LEU A 99 -2.41 8.39 -29.08
CA LEU A 99 -1.78 7.30 -28.33
C LEU A 99 -1.58 7.70 -26.87
N ASP A 100 -2.19 6.93 -25.97
CA ASP A 100 -2.12 7.14 -24.52
C ASP A 100 -0.69 7.15 -23.96
N LEU A 101 0.21 6.29 -24.47
CA LEU A 101 1.61 6.25 -24.04
C LEU A 101 2.34 7.58 -24.29
N ILE A 102 2.14 8.20 -25.45
CA ILE A 102 2.69 9.52 -25.77
C ILE A 102 2.01 10.57 -24.90
N GLY A 103 0.68 10.47 -24.73
CA GLY A 103 -0.09 11.35 -23.86
C GLY A 103 0.33 11.29 -22.39
N PHE A 104 0.73 10.13 -21.88
CA PHE A 104 1.28 9.93 -20.54
C PHE A 104 2.63 10.61 -20.41
N ARG A 105 3.57 10.31 -21.31
CA ARG A 105 4.93 10.90 -21.30
C ARG A 105 4.89 12.43 -21.45
N GLU A 106 3.95 12.98 -22.21
CA GLU A 106 3.75 14.42 -22.28
C GLU A 106 3.22 15.00 -20.96
N ARG A 107 2.19 14.39 -20.36
CA ARG A 107 1.64 14.84 -19.08
C ARG A 107 2.68 14.79 -17.95
N VAL A 108 3.50 13.74 -17.89
CA VAL A 108 4.61 13.63 -16.93
C VAL A 108 5.65 14.75 -17.16
N ARG A 109 6.04 15.01 -18.40
CA ARG A 109 6.95 16.13 -18.73
C ARG A 109 6.35 17.48 -18.35
N ARG A 110 5.05 17.68 -18.59
CA ARG A 110 4.33 18.90 -18.21
C ARG A 110 4.25 19.06 -16.69
N ALA A 111 3.99 17.97 -15.96
CA ALA A 111 3.99 17.99 -14.50
C ALA A 111 5.37 18.41 -13.96
N ALA A 112 6.46 17.85 -14.50
CA ALA A 112 7.81 18.25 -14.10
C ALA A 112 8.11 19.74 -14.33
N ALA A 113 7.54 20.35 -15.38
CA ALA A 113 7.65 21.80 -15.61
C ALA A 113 6.87 22.66 -14.58
N LEU A 114 5.94 22.06 -13.84
CA LEU A 114 5.14 22.68 -12.80
C LEU A 114 5.75 22.50 -11.40
N SER A 115 7.04 22.11 -11.29
CA SER A 115 7.69 21.81 -10.01
C SER A 115 7.70 22.94 -8.97
N HIS A 116 7.43 24.17 -9.41
CA HIS A 116 7.28 25.36 -8.58
C HIS A 116 5.91 25.42 -7.86
N ASP A 117 4.88 24.75 -8.38
CA ASP A 117 3.55 24.65 -7.81
C ASP A 117 3.21 23.17 -7.54
N PRO A 118 3.40 22.68 -6.30
CA PRO A 118 3.13 21.28 -5.95
C PRO A 118 1.67 20.85 -6.16
N HIS A 119 0.71 21.77 -6.10
CA HIS A 119 -0.71 21.45 -6.33
C HIS A 119 -0.98 21.18 -7.81
N ALA A 120 -0.47 22.04 -8.69
CA ALA A 120 -0.58 21.86 -10.13
C ALA A 120 0.20 20.63 -10.62
N GLU A 121 1.40 20.40 -10.09
CA GLU A 121 2.19 19.20 -10.38
C GLU A 121 1.44 17.92 -9.98
N LEU A 122 0.84 17.88 -8.78
CA LEU A 122 0.08 16.73 -8.29
C LEU A 122 -1.13 16.43 -9.19
N ALA A 123 -1.90 17.45 -9.58
CA ALA A 123 -3.05 17.28 -10.45
C ALA A 123 -2.63 16.72 -11.83
N ALA A 124 -1.56 17.26 -12.42
CA ALA A 124 -1.06 16.81 -13.71
C ALA A 124 -0.55 15.35 -13.68
N LEU A 125 0.10 14.93 -12.57
CA LEU A 125 0.53 13.53 -12.40
C LEU A 125 -0.64 12.57 -12.22
N ARG A 126 -1.69 12.96 -11.48
CA ARG A 126 -2.91 12.17 -11.35
C ARG A 126 -3.58 11.95 -12.70
N ASP A 127 -3.69 13.01 -13.51
CA ASP A 127 -4.22 12.90 -14.87
C ASP A 127 -3.36 12.01 -15.77
N ALA A 128 -2.04 11.99 -15.58
CA ALA A 128 -1.14 11.09 -16.30
C ALA A 128 -1.37 9.63 -15.89
N LEU A 129 -1.42 9.35 -14.59
CA LEU A 129 -1.59 8.01 -14.04
C LEU A 129 -2.99 7.44 -14.34
N ALA A 130 -4.01 8.28 -14.48
CA ALA A 130 -5.36 7.86 -14.87
C ALA A 130 -5.45 7.24 -16.29
N LEU A 131 -4.43 7.44 -17.14
CA LEU A 131 -4.34 6.78 -18.45
C LEU A 131 -4.02 5.29 -18.34
N TRP A 132 -3.53 4.82 -17.19
CA TRP A 132 -3.20 3.43 -16.96
C TRP A 132 -4.45 2.64 -16.56
N GLN A 133 -4.92 1.77 -17.45
CA GLN A 133 -6.16 1.01 -17.33
C GLN A 133 -5.90 -0.50 -17.18
N GLY A 134 -5.26 -0.87 -16.06
CA GLY A 134 -5.01 -2.26 -15.70
C GLY A 134 -3.66 -2.81 -16.18
N PRO A 135 -3.52 -4.15 -16.30
CA PRO A 135 -2.25 -4.78 -16.64
C PRO A 135 -1.80 -4.45 -18.07
N LEU A 136 -0.53 -4.04 -18.20
CA LEU A 136 0.08 -3.71 -19.49
C LEU A 136 0.02 -4.90 -20.45
N LEU A 137 -0.48 -4.64 -21.66
CA LEU A 137 -0.41 -5.56 -22.79
C LEU A 137 -0.99 -6.97 -22.50
N ALA A 138 -1.98 -7.07 -21.61
CA ALA A 138 -2.53 -8.35 -21.17
C ALA A 138 -3.08 -9.24 -22.30
N ASN A 139 -3.52 -8.63 -23.41
CA ASN A 139 -4.04 -9.31 -24.61
C ASN A 139 -3.00 -9.50 -25.72
N VAL A 140 -1.73 -9.18 -25.47
CA VAL A 140 -0.63 -9.30 -26.44
C VAL A 140 0.24 -10.49 -26.07
N ARG A 141 0.32 -11.48 -26.96
CA ARG A 141 1.15 -12.68 -26.75
C ARG A 141 2.47 -12.54 -27.49
N SER A 142 3.44 -11.89 -26.86
CA SER A 142 4.80 -11.71 -27.40
C SER A 142 5.82 -11.68 -26.27
N ASP A 143 6.62 -12.74 -26.16
CA ASP A 143 7.62 -12.87 -25.09
C ASP A 143 8.69 -11.77 -25.18
N LEU A 144 9.07 -11.38 -26.39
CA LEU A 144 10.03 -10.29 -26.62
C LEU A 144 9.52 -8.97 -26.05
N LEU A 145 8.28 -8.57 -26.36
CA LEU A 145 7.73 -7.30 -25.88
C LEU A 145 7.51 -7.33 -24.36
N HIS A 146 7.08 -8.46 -23.80
CA HIS A 146 6.91 -8.62 -22.35
C HIS A 146 8.25 -8.62 -21.60
N ARG A 147 9.33 -9.09 -22.22
CA ARG A 147 10.67 -9.08 -21.63
C ARG A 147 11.32 -7.70 -21.72
N ASP A 148 11.22 -7.02 -22.86
CA ASP A 148 12.05 -5.84 -23.16
C ASP A 148 11.31 -4.51 -22.92
N GLU A 149 10.01 -4.45 -23.21
CA GLU A 149 9.25 -3.18 -23.21
C GLU A 149 8.37 -3.02 -21.98
N VAL A 150 7.71 -4.09 -21.51
CA VAL A 150 6.83 -4.03 -20.33
C VAL A 150 7.56 -3.58 -19.06
N PRO A 151 8.75 -4.12 -18.70
CA PRO A 151 9.46 -3.69 -17.50
C PRO A 151 9.86 -2.22 -17.56
N ARG A 152 10.28 -1.75 -18.74
CA ARG A 152 10.64 -0.34 -18.96
C ARG A 152 9.44 0.59 -18.77
N LEU A 153 8.28 0.22 -19.29
CA LEU A 153 7.05 1.01 -19.10
C LEU A 153 6.54 0.95 -17.66
N ALA A 154 6.63 -0.21 -17.01
CA ALA A 154 6.30 -0.36 -15.60
C ALA A 154 7.16 0.57 -14.74
N GLU A 155 8.46 0.63 -15.00
CA GLU A 155 9.40 1.56 -14.35
C GLU A 155 9.03 3.04 -14.58
N GLU A 156 8.63 3.42 -15.80
CA GLU A 156 8.12 4.78 -16.07
C GLU A 156 6.87 5.12 -15.23
N ARG A 157 5.97 4.14 -15.02
CA ARG A 157 4.82 4.30 -14.12
C ARG A 157 5.25 4.45 -12.67
N LEU A 158 6.16 3.60 -12.19
CA LEU A 158 6.61 3.62 -10.79
C LEU A 158 7.21 4.97 -10.42
N ARG A 159 8.06 5.55 -11.27
CA ARG A 159 8.62 6.90 -11.05
C ARG A 159 7.55 7.98 -10.92
N ALA A 160 6.47 7.89 -11.70
CA ALA A 160 5.35 8.83 -11.60
C ALA A 160 4.56 8.64 -10.28
N VAL A 161 4.40 7.40 -9.83
CA VAL A 161 3.77 7.06 -8.54
C VAL A 161 4.64 7.52 -7.36
N GLU A 162 5.95 7.31 -7.41
CA GLU A 162 6.90 7.81 -6.40
C GLU A 162 6.79 9.32 -6.28
N ARG A 163 6.80 10.03 -7.42
CA ARG A 163 6.69 11.49 -7.41
C ARG A 163 5.35 11.96 -6.83
N LEU A 164 4.26 11.24 -7.09
CA LEU A 164 2.96 11.52 -6.49
C LEU A 164 2.99 11.35 -4.97
N GLY A 165 3.66 10.30 -4.46
CA GLY A 165 3.90 10.10 -3.02
C GLY A 165 4.69 11.25 -2.39
N ASP A 166 5.78 11.68 -3.04
CA ASP A 166 6.59 12.82 -2.58
C ASP A 166 5.76 14.12 -2.48
N LEU A 167 4.88 14.35 -3.45
CA LEU A 167 4.02 15.53 -3.48
C LEU A 167 2.96 15.47 -2.37
N HIS A 168 2.38 14.30 -2.10
CA HIS A 168 1.47 14.14 -0.97
C HIS A 168 2.14 14.44 0.36
N LEU A 169 3.34 13.89 0.58
CA LEU A 169 4.12 14.14 1.79
C LEU A 169 4.47 15.63 1.92
N ARG A 170 4.95 16.26 0.83
CA ARG A 170 5.31 17.68 0.80
C ARG A 170 4.11 18.60 1.08
N LEU A 171 2.92 18.21 0.63
CA LEU A 171 1.67 18.94 0.86
C LEU A 171 1.00 18.62 2.21
N GLY A 172 1.60 17.75 3.04
CA GLY A 172 1.01 17.31 4.31
C GLY A 172 -0.22 16.43 4.17
N ARG A 173 -0.48 15.89 2.97
CA ARG A 173 -1.63 15.03 2.66
C ARG A 173 -1.31 13.57 2.99
N CYS A 174 -0.88 13.33 4.23
CA CYS A 174 -0.43 12.00 4.66
C CYS A 174 -1.52 10.93 4.50
N GLY A 175 -2.80 11.27 4.72
CA GLY A 175 -3.91 10.34 4.52
C GLY A 175 -4.06 9.85 3.08
N GLU A 176 -3.92 10.75 2.09
CA GLU A 176 -3.93 10.39 0.67
C GLU A 176 -2.68 9.54 0.32
N ALA A 177 -1.50 9.94 0.84
CA ALA A 177 -0.27 9.17 0.65
C ALA A 177 -0.40 7.73 1.17
N LEU A 178 -0.98 7.54 2.36
CA LEU A 178 -1.15 6.22 2.97
C LEU A 178 -2.02 5.30 2.10
N GLY A 179 -3.11 5.82 1.52
CA GLY A 179 -3.98 5.04 0.64
C GLY A 179 -3.23 4.54 -0.60
N ASP A 180 -2.54 5.45 -1.29
CA ASP A 180 -1.85 5.14 -2.54
C ASP A 180 -0.60 4.27 -2.32
N LEU A 181 0.17 4.51 -1.25
CA LEU A 181 1.43 3.80 -0.99
C LEU A 181 1.23 2.38 -0.45
N TRP A 182 0.13 2.10 0.24
CA TRP A 182 -0.08 0.78 0.86
C TRP A 182 -0.29 -0.34 -0.16
N GLU A 183 -0.95 -0.05 -1.28
CA GLU A 183 -1.09 -1.03 -2.38
C GLU A 183 0.23 -1.22 -3.12
N VAL A 184 0.94 -0.13 -3.40
CA VAL A 184 2.16 -0.13 -4.23
C VAL A 184 3.33 -0.78 -3.50
N THR A 185 3.51 -0.53 -2.20
CA THR A 185 4.55 -1.18 -1.37
C THR A 185 4.41 -2.70 -1.31
N ARG A 186 3.18 -3.22 -1.39
CA ARG A 186 2.93 -4.66 -1.43
C ARG A 186 3.12 -5.28 -2.80
N ALA A 187 2.77 -4.55 -3.85
CA ALA A 187 3.02 -4.97 -5.21
C ALA A 187 4.53 -4.93 -5.55
N HIS A 188 5.29 -4.04 -4.91
CA HIS A 188 6.71 -3.81 -5.14
C HIS A 188 7.52 -3.81 -3.83
N PRO A 189 7.62 -4.96 -3.14
CA PRO A 189 8.24 -5.05 -1.82
C PRO A 189 9.75 -4.71 -1.81
N GLY A 190 10.47 -4.92 -2.92
CA GLY A 190 11.88 -4.55 -3.05
C GLY A 190 12.14 -3.06 -3.36
N HIS A 191 11.10 -2.25 -3.50
CA HIS A 191 11.24 -0.86 -3.92
C HIS A 191 11.29 0.08 -2.72
N GLU A 192 12.48 0.25 -2.15
CA GLU A 192 12.72 0.93 -0.87
C GLU A 192 12.10 2.33 -0.78
N ARG A 193 12.08 3.09 -1.87
CA ARG A 193 11.51 4.46 -1.89
C ARG A 193 10.03 4.50 -1.48
N PHE A 194 9.24 3.51 -1.87
CA PHE A 194 7.82 3.46 -1.45
C PHE A 194 7.69 3.18 0.04
N HIS A 195 8.57 2.35 0.59
CA HIS A 195 8.61 2.09 2.03
C HIS A 195 9.05 3.31 2.82
N GLU A 196 10.06 4.04 2.33
CA GLU A 196 10.46 5.33 2.93
C GLU A 196 9.26 6.29 3.01
N GLN A 197 8.53 6.45 1.91
CA GLN A 197 7.37 7.33 1.85
C GLN A 197 6.23 6.86 2.77
N LEU A 198 6.00 5.55 2.85
CA LEU A 198 4.98 4.97 3.72
C LEU A 198 5.31 5.17 5.21
N VAL A 199 6.56 4.87 5.59
CA VAL A 199 7.06 5.05 6.96
C VAL A 199 7.01 6.53 7.36
N GLU A 200 7.39 7.44 6.47
CA GLU A 200 7.29 8.89 6.69
C GLU A 200 5.83 9.35 6.84
N ALA A 201 4.92 8.87 5.99
CA ALA A 201 3.49 9.20 6.07
C ALA A 201 2.85 8.70 7.37
N LEU A 202 3.19 7.48 7.81
CA LEU A 202 2.73 6.92 9.08
C LEU A 202 3.22 7.75 10.26
N TYR A 203 4.51 8.07 10.28
CA TYR A 203 5.10 8.86 11.35
C TYR A 203 4.50 10.27 11.44
N ARG A 204 4.41 11.00 10.31
CA ARG A 204 3.79 12.34 10.26
C ARG A 204 2.30 12.33 10.62
N SER A 205 1.64 11.18 10.54
CA SER A 205 0.23 11.00 10.98
C SER A 205 0.09 10.62 12.46
N GLY A 206 1.20 10.62 13.23
CA GLY A 206 1.22 10.23 14.64
C GLY A 206 1.21 8.71 14.88
N ARG A 207 1.35 7.90 13.83
CA ARG A 207 1.32 6.42 13.88
C ARG A 207 2.74 5.85 13.97
N GLN A 208 3.52 6.34 14.95
CA GLN A 208 4.94 5.99 15.11
C GLN A 208 5.18 4.48 15.23
N ALA A 209 4.36 3.76 16.01
CA ALA A 209 4.50 2.32 16.19
C ALA A 209 4.35 1.55 14.86
N GLU A 210 3.43 1.99 14.00
CA GLU A 210 3.21 1.38 12.68
C GLU A 210 4.33 1.73 11.70
N ALA A 211 4.87 2.96 11.76
CA ALA A 211 6.02 3.36 10.97
C ALA A 211 7.25 2.47 11.25
N LEU A 212 7.54 2.21 12.53
CA LEU A 212 8.65 1.31 12.91
C LEU A 212 8.36 -0.16 12.56
N ALA A 213 7.10 -0.59 12.64
CA ALA A 213 6.72 -1.94 12.22
C ALA A 213 6.95 -2.14 10.72
N GLU A 214 6.57 -1.19 9.88
CA GLU A 214 6.82 -1.28 8.43
C GLU A 214 8.31 -1.20 8.08
N TYR A 215 9.10 -0.37 8.78
CA TYR A 215 10.56 -0.37 8.62
C TYR A 215 11.16 -1.76 8.90
N ARG A 216 10.76 -2.41 10.00
CA ARG A 216 11.27 -3.76 10.33
C ARG A 216 10.87 -4.78 9.27
N ARG A 217 9.65 -4.68 8.75
CA ARG A 217 9.15 -5.56 7.69
C ARG A 217 9.98 -5.44 6.40
N VAL A 218 10.24 -4.21 5.93
CA VAL A 218 11.06 -4.02 4.72
C VAL A 218 12.50 -4.46 4.99
N LYS A 219 13.06 -4.18 6.17
CA LYS A 219 14.40 -4.64 6.55
C LYS A 219 14.51 -6.17 6.52
N GLU A 220 13.54 -6.88 7.08
CA GLU A 220 13.50 -8.34 7.05
C GLU A 220 13.40 -8.85 5.61
N TYR A 221 12.54 -8.25 4.78
CA TYR A 221 12.41 -8.60 3.37
C TYR A 221 13.72 -8.41 2.59
N LEU A 222 14.38 -7.24 2.72
CA LEU A 222 15.65 -6.95 2.04
C LEU A 222 16.75 -7.92 2.47
N LEU A 223 16.80 -8.27 3.75
CA LEU A 223 17.78 -9.21 4.26
C LEU A 223 17.52 -10.65 3.77
N GLN A 224 16.27 -11.11 3.82
CA GLN A 224 15.91 -12.49 3.47
C GLN A 224 15.92 -12.75 1.96
N GLU A 225 15.34 -11.84 1.18
CA GLU A 225 15.13 -12.04 -0.26
C GLU A 225 16.29 -11.50 -1.11
N LEU A 226 16.93 -10.42 -0.67
CA LEU A 226 17.98 -9.75 -1.44
C LEU A 226 19.37 -9.86 -0.79
N GLY A 227 19.47 -10.27 0.47
CA GLY A 227 20.75 -10.39 1.20
C GLY A 227 21.42 -9.04 1.46
N VAL A 228 20.66 -7.95 1.47
CA VAL A 228 21.19 -6.59 1.66
C VAL A 228 20.52 -5.88 2.84
N ASP A 229 21.25 -4.96 3.45
CA ASP A 229 20.70 -4.05 4.45
C ASP A 229 19.88 -2.93 3.80
N PRO A 230 18.94 -2.30 4.55
CA PRO A 230 18.22 -1.12 4.09
C PRO A 230 19.14 0.01 3.63
N GLY A 231 18.73 0.74 2.60
CA GLY A 231 19.44 1.91 2.11
C GLY A 231 19.53 3.03 3.13
N SER A 232 20.50 3.92 2.93
CA SER A 232 20.83 5.00 3.87
C SER A 232 19.69 5.99 4.14
N ALA A 233 18.77 6.18 3.19
CA ALA A 233 17.61 7.05 3.38
C ALA A 233 16.61 6.43 4.37
N LEU A 234 16.30 5.16 4.19
CA LEU A 234 15.43 4.40 5.10
C LEU A 234 16.05 4.25 6.51
N GLN A 235 17.36 4.00 6.62
CA GLN A 235 18.07 3.98 7.91
C GLN A 235 18.04 5.34 8.63
N ARG A 236 18.23 6.45 7.90
CA ARG A 236 18.13 7.80 8.46
C ARG A 236 16.73 8.09 8.97
N LEU A 237 15.71 7.62 8.25
CA LEU A 237 14.31 7.76 8.64
C LEU A 237 14.02 7.01 9.95
N GLU A 238 14.49 5.77 10.10
CA GLU A 238 14.38 5.03 11.36
C GLU A 238 15.01 5.81 12.54
N LEU A 239 16.24 6.30 12.36
CA LEU A 239 16.94 7.04 13.41
C LEU A 239 16.21 8.33 13.80
N ALA A 240 15.66 9.06 12.83
CA ALA A 240 14.88 10.27 13.08
C ALA A 240 13.60 9.95 13.88
N ILE A 241 12.91 8.87 13.53
CA ILE A 241 11.71 8.40 14.22
C ILE A 241 12.03 7.97 15.66
N LEU A 242 13.15 7.29 15.88
CA LEU A 242 13.58 6.87 17.22
C LEU A 242 13.96 8.04 18.12
N ARG A 243 14.47 9.14 17.53
CA ARG A 243 14.78 10.38 18.25
C ARG A 243 13.55 11.24 18.54
N GLY A 244 12.44 10.99 17.86
CA GLY A 244 11.26 11.84 17.92
C GLY A 244 11.45 13.15 17.15
N ASP A 245 12.28 13.14 16.10
CA ASP A 245 12.55 14.33 15.29
C ASP A 245 11.27 14.74 14.55
N ASP A 246 10.97 16.04 14.48
CA ASP A 246 9.90 16.55 13.63
C ASP A 246 10.38 16.52 12.16
N LEU A 247 9.82 15.60 11.38
CA LEU A 247 10.17 15.44 9.95
C LEU A 247 9.59 16.54 9.06
N GLY A 248 9.08 17.63 9.66
CA GLY A 248 8.41 18.71 8.97
C GLY A 248 6.95 18.35 8.74
N ALA A 249 6.09 18.73 9.68
CA ALA A 249 4.71 19.00 9.34
C ALA A 249 4.69 20.03 8.21
N ALA A 250 4.06 19.71 7.08
CA ALA A 250 3.80 20.71 6.05
C ALA A 250 3.09 21.91 6.69
N GLU A 251 3.48 23.13 6.30
CA GLU A 251 2.79 24.35 6.72
C GLU A 251 1.27 24.12 6.61
N PRO A 252 0.50 24.34 7.69
CA PRO A 252 -0.94 24.22 7.59
C PRO A 252 -1.39 25.25 6.57
N ALA A 253 -1.85 24.76 5.42
CA ALA A 253 -2.52 25.59 4.41
C ALA A 253 -3.57 26.41 5.14
N ALA A 254 -3.34 27.73 5.19
CA ALA A 254 -4.17 28.68 5.89
C ALA A 254 -5.63 28.48 5.45
N ARG A 255 -6.45 27.95 6.37
CA ARG A 255 -7.91 28.07 6.25
C ARG A 255 -8.25 29.52 6.56
N PRO A 256 -8.94 30.27 5.68
CA PRO A 256 -9.45 31.58 6.05
C PRO A 256 -10.66 31.40 6.97
N GLY A 257 -10.59 32.00 8.17
CA GLY A 257 -11.77 32.41 8.93
C GLY A 257 -12.34 31.40 9.93
N GLY A 258 -12.09 31.65 11.21
CA GLY A 258 -12.80 31.02 12.32
C GLY A 258 -12.03 31.19 13.62
N GLY A 259 -12.19 32.34 14.28
CA GLY A 259 -11.40 32.74 15.45
C GLY A 259 -11.44 31.72 16.59
N GLN A 260 -10.26 31.44 17.15
CA GLN A 260 -10.10 30.75 18.42
C GLN A 260 -9.20 31.58 19.34
N VAL A 261 -9.72 31.79 20.55
CA VAL A 261 -9.16 32.54 21.67
C VAL A 261 -7.88 31.85 22.18
N PRO A 262 -6.83 32.58 22.63
CA PRO A 262 -5.59 31.97 23.06
C PRO A 262 -5.76 31.28 24.43
N VAL A 263 -5.42 29.99 24.51
CA VAL A 263 -5.22 29.28 25.78
C VAL A 263 -3.71 29.25 26.07
N PRO A 264 -3.25 29.56 27.30
CA PRO A 264 -1.82 29.68 27.60
C PRO A 264 -1.11 28.33 27.62
N ALA A 265 0.13 28.32 27.11
CA ALA A 265 1.04 27.18 27.14
C ALA A 265 1.43 26.78 28.56
N ALA A 266 1.42 25.47 28.85
CA ALA A 266 1.97 24.87 30.05
C ALA A 266 3.10 23.88 29.68
N PRO A 267 4.06 23.60 30.59
CA PRO A 267 5.42 23.22 30.23
C PRO A 267 5.61 21.74 29.88
N LEU A 268 6.61 21.49 29.04
CA LEU A 268 7.13 20.17 28.64
C LEU A 268 7.48 19.31 29.87
N ALA A 269 6.83 18.15 30.03
CA ALA A 269 7.16 17.16 31.05
C ALA A 269 8.06 16.04 30.47
N ALA A 270 9.07 15.64 31.26
CA ALA A 270 10.08 14.63 30.93
C ALA A 270 9.50 13.23 30.63
N PRO A 271 10.21 12.36 29.88
CA PRO A 271 9.70 11.07 29.44
C PRO A 271 9.57 10.10 30.63
N LYS A 272 8.35 9.60 30.86
CA LYS A 272 8.06 8.50 31.78
C LYS A 272 8.31 7.16 31.09
N THR A 273 8.90 6.20 31.79
CA THR A 273 9.01 4.79 31.37
C THR A 273 7.64 4.23 30.96
N PRO A 274 7.55 3.38 29.93
CA PRO A 274 6.27 2.85 29.44
C PRO A 274 5.59 2.01 30.53
N GLU A 275 4.36 2.38 30.86
CA GLU A 275 3.52 1.72 31.87
C GLU A 275 2.87 0.48 31.24
N LEU A 276 3.26 -0.72 31.67
CA LEU A 276 2.80 -2.00 31.09
C LEU A 276 1.41 -2.40 31.56
N VAL A 277 1.06 -1.94 32.76
CA VAL A 277 -0.21 -2.19 33.42
C VAL A 277 -1.00 -0.91 33.44
N THR A 278 -2.14 -0.90 32.75
CA THR A 278 -3.00 0.28 32.65
C THR A 278 -4.42 -0.01 33.11
N ALA A 279 -5.13 1.04 33.51
CA ALA A 279 -6.56 0.92 33.76
C ALA A 279 -7.29 0.55 32.47
N LEU A 280 -8.19 -0.43 32.54
CA LEU A 280 -8.94 -0.86 31.37
C LEU A 280 -9.94 0.22 30.94
N THR A 281 -9.74 0.79 29.74
CA THR A 281 -10.68 1.74 29.14
C THR A 281 -11.72 1.03 28.28
N ALA A 282 -12.95 1.54 28.33
CA ALA A 282 -14.09 1.03 27.57
C ALA A 282 -13.84 1.15 26.06
N VAL A 283 -14.36 0.19 25.29
CA VAL A 283 -14.39 0.27 23.83
C VAL A 283 -15.63 1.09 23.44
N PRO A 284 -15.49 2.24 22.75
CA PRO A 284 -16.60 3.17 22.51
C PRO A 284 -17.69 2.58 21.61
N ASP A 285 -17.32 1.76 20.62
CA ASP A 285 -18.25 1.07 19.73
C ASP A 285 -17.88 -0.42 19.60
N PHE A 286 -18.79 -1.31 19.98
CA PHE A 286 -18.64 -2.76 19.82
C PHE A 286 -19.91 -3.34 19.21
N ALA A 287 -19.78 -4.03 18.08
CA ALA A 287 -20.90 -4.58 17.33
C ALA A 287 -20.70 -6.07 17.02
N GLY A 288 -21.79 -6.85 17.10
CA GLY A 288 -21.79 -8.29 16.87
C GLY A 288 -21.29 -9.12 18.06
N ARG A 289 -21.16 -10.44 17.86
CA ARG A 289 -20.66 -11.43 18.86
C ARG A 289 -21.46 -11.51 20.17
N ALA A 290 -22.77 -11.37 20.08
CA ALA A 290 -23.66 -11.43 21.25
C ALA A 290 -23.55 -12.79 21.98
N ASP A 291 -23.39 -13.88 21.23
CA ASP A 291 -23.27 -15.23 21.78
C ASP A 291 -21.96 -15.43 22.54
N GLU A 292 -20.83 -14.97 21.99
CA GLU A 292 -19.54 -15.05 22.67
C GLU A 292 -19.49 -14.12 23.90
N VAL A 293 -20.09 -12.94 23.83
CA VAL A 293 -20.22 -12.04 24.99
C VAL A 293 -21.06 -12.70 26.09
N ALA A 294 -22.19 -13.34 25.74
CA ALA A 294 -23.04 -14.03 26.69
C ALA A 294 -22.31 -15.23 27.34
N ALA A 295 -21.61 -16.03 26.54
CA ALA A 295 -20.84 -17.18 27.02
C ALA A 295 -19.70 -16.76 27.98
N LEU A 296 -18.93 -15.73 27.62
CA LEU A 296 -17.85 -15.22 28.45
C LEU A 296 -18.37 -14.60 29.75
N THR A 297 -19.45 -13.83 29.67
CA THR A 297 -20.10 -13.25 30.86
C THR A 297 -20.55 -14.35 31.81
N ALA A 298 -21.30 -15.34 31.30
CA ALA A 298 -21.79 -16.45 32.12
C ALA A 298 -20.67 -17.26 32.78
N HIS A 299 -19.57 -17.50 32.04
CA HIS A 299 -18.43 -18.24 32.56
C HIS A 299 -17.68 -17.48 33.66
N LEU A 300 -17.50 -16.16 33.48
CA LEU A 300 -16.81 -15.29 34.44
C LEU A 300 -17.64 -14.95 35.68
N THR A 301 -18.97 -15.09 35.61
CA THR A 301 -19.87 -14.85 36.76
C THR A 301 -20.42 -16.13 37.41
N ALA A 302 -20.03 -17.31 36.94
CA ALA A 302 -20.46 -18.57 37.52
C ALA A 302 -19.92 -18.73 38.96
N ASP A 303 -20.79 -19.19 39.87
CA ASP A 303 -20.54 -19.20 41.31
C ASP A 303 -19.28 -19.99 41.68
N THR A 304 -18.32 -19.31 42.30
CA THR A 304 -16.94 -19.79 42.54
C THR A 304 -16.81 -20.70 43.75
N ALA A 305 -17.92 -21.01 44.44
CA ALA A 305 -17.96 -21.69 45.73
C ALA A 305 -17.49 -23.17 45.73
N HIS A 306 -17.22 -23.79 44.56
CA HIS A 306 -16.87 -25.21 44.45
C HIS A 306 -15.62 -25.51 43.59
N ARG A 307 -14.68 -24.56 43.43
CA ARG A 307 -13.48 -24.79 42.60
C ARG A 307 -12.22 -24.98 43.45
N PRO A 308 -11.54 -26.15 43.36
CA PRO A 308 -10.23 -26.32 43.98
C PRO A 308 -9.16 -25.53 43.20
N GLY A 309 -8.62 -24.49 43.85
CA GLY A 309 -7.27 -23.93 43.66
C GLY A 309 -6.91 -23.30 42.30
N GLY A 310 -7.16 -22.00 42.13
CA GLY A 310 -6.54 -21.16 41.10
C GLY A 310 -7.42 -20.01 40.59
N PRO A 311 -6.83 -18.96 39.98
CA PRO A 311 -7.60 -17.90 39.33
C PRO A 311 -8.35 -18.42 38.11
N LEU A 312 -9.59 -17.95 37.91
CA LEU A 312 -10.39 -18.29 36.73
C LEU A 312 -9.74 -17.73 35.47
N THR A 313 -9.30 -18.60 34.56
CA THR A 313 -8.60 -18.21 33.32
C THR A 313 -9.44 -18.58 32.10
N VAL A 314 -9.59 -17.63 31.18
CA VAL A 314 -10.28 -17.83 29.90
C VAL A 314 -9.35 -17.41 28.77
N VAL A 315 -9.18 -18.29 27.78
CA VAL A 315 -8.30 -18.04 26.63
C VAL A 315 -9.15 -17.70 25.41
N LEU A 316 -8.89 -16.54 24.81
CA LEU A 316 -9.47 -16.13 23.53
C LEU A 316 -8.46 -16.40 22.41
N SER A 317 -8.76 -17.35 21.52
CA SER A 317 -7.92 -17.70 20.37
C SER A 317 -8.62 -17.40 19.04
N GLY A 318 -7.84 -17.11 18.00
CA GLY A 318 -8.32 -16.74 16.67
C GLY A 318 -7.30 -15.93 15.88
N ALA A 319 -7.55 -15.73 14.59
CA ALA A 319 -6.63 -15.03 13.69
C ALA A 319 -6.25 -13.62 14.17
N PRO A 320 -5.06 -13.09 13.80
CA PRO A 320 -4.69 -11.70 14.04
C PRO A 320 -5.75 -10.74 13.48
N GLY A 321 -6.03 -9.64 14.18
CA GLY A 321 -7.00 -8.62 13.72
C GLY A 321 -8.50 -9.00 13.84
N ILE A 322 -8.84 -10.22 14.25
CA ILE A 322 -10.26 -10.68 14.34
C ILE A 322 -11.06 -10.07 15.51
N GLY A 323 -10.44 -9.19 16.31
CA GLY A 323 -11.07 -8.45 17.40
C GLY A 323 -11.06 -9.11 18.79
N LYS A 324 -10.13 -10.04 19.07
CA LYS A 324 -10.04 -10.74 20.37
C LYS A 324 -9.85 -9.77 21.55
N SER A 325 -8.92 -8.84 21.43
CA SER A 325 -8.64 -7.82 22.44
C SER A 325 -9.83 -6.87 22.63
N ALA A 326 -10.55 -6.54 21.55
CA ALA A 326 -11.78 -5.76 21.62
C ALA A 326 -12.89 -6.52 22.37
N LEU A 327 -13.08 -7.81 22.10
CA LEU A 327 -14.04 -8.67 22.81
C LEU A 327 -13.71 -8.79 24.31
N ALA A 328 -12.43 -9.02 24.64
CA ALA A 328 -11.97 -9.10 26.03
C ALA A 328 -12.25 -7.81 26.81
N ARG A 329 -11.91 -6.66 26.23
CA ARG A 329 -12.13 -5.34 26.84
C ARG A 329 -13.61 -4.99 26.95
N HIS A 330 -14.42 -5.38 25.97
CA HIS A 330 -15.87 -5.19 26.00
C HIS A 330 -16.52 -5.97 27.13
N VAL A 331 -16.23 -7.28 27.26
CA VAL A 331 -16.74 -8.12 28.36
C VAL A 331 -16.25 -7.62 29.72
N ALA A 332 -14.96 -7.27 29.83
CA ALA A 332 -14.42 -6.71 31.05
C ALA A 332 -15.13 -5.41 31.47
N THR A 333 -15.50 -4.56 30.50
CA THR A 333 -16.28 -3.34 30.77
C THR A 333 -17.68 -3.63 31.29
N ARG A 334 -18.34 -4.64 30.74
CA ARG A 334 -19.68 -5.06 31.18
C ARG A 334 -19.69 -5.67 32.59
N LEU A 335 -18.57 -6.22 33.05
CA LEU A 335 -18.43 -6.88 34.34
C LEU A 335 -17.89 -5.96 35.45
N ALA A 336 -17.80 -4.65 35.22
CA ALA A 336 -17.23 -3.70 36.18
C ALA A 336 -17.82 -3.82 37.60
N ASP A 337 -19.15 -3.99 37.71
CA ASP A 337 -19.85 -4.08 39.00
C ASP A 337 -19.60 -5.39 39.76
N ARG A 338 -19.09 -6.42 39.07
CA ARG A 338 -18.81 -7.76 39.65
C ARG A 338 -17.37 -7.91 40.13
N PHE A 339 -16.48 -7.01 39.74
CA PHE A 339 -15.07 -7.01 40.13
C PHE A 339 -14.72 -5.69 40.83
N PRO A 340 -15.09 -5.52 42.11
CA PRO A 340 -14.85 -4.28 42.86
C PRO A 340 -13.36 -3.98 43.09
N GLY A 341 -12.48 -4.99 42.93
CA GLY A 341 -11.03 -4.83 42.89
C GLY A 341 -10.52 -4.20 41.59
N GLY A 342 -11.43 -3.85 40.68
CA GLY A 342 -11.14 -3.13 39.45
C GLY A 342 -10.70 -4.04 38.31
N ARG A 343 -10.28 -3.39 37.23
CA ARG A 343 -9.98 -4.04 35.94
C ARG A 343 -8.66 -3.50 35.41
N LEU A 344 -7.77 -4.40 35.02
CA LEU A 344 -6.43 -4.05 34.51
C LEU A 344 -6.23 -4.66 33.13
N LEU A 345 -5.63 -3.86 32.24
CA LEU A 345 -5.08 -4.33 30.98
C LEU A 345 -3.57 -4.47 31.17
N VAL A 346 -3.07 -5.68 30.95
CA VAL A 346 -1.65 -6.02 31.03
C VAL A 346 -1.19 -6.33 29.62
N ARG A 347 -0.25 -5.54 29.09
CA ARG A 347 0.37 -5.84 27.80
C ARG A 347 1.45 -6.89 28.02
N MET A 348 1.30 -8.05 27.39
CA MET A 348 2.24 -9.16 27.53
C MET A 348 3.39 -9.07 26.51
N THR A 349 3.22 -8.30 25.44
CA THR A 349 4.26 -8.04 24.45
C THR A 349 4.57 -6.57 24.31
N GLY A 350 5.84 -6.28 24.04
CA GLY A 350 6.31 -4.93 23.79
C GLY A 350 5.93 -4.41 22.42
N PRO A 351 6.16 -3.11 22.14
CA PRO A 351 6.02 -2.52 20.82
C PRO A 351 6.97 -3.14 19.76
N ASP A 352 7.90 -3.96 20.20
CA ASP A 352 8.83 -4.81 19.43
C ASP A 352 8.28 -6.21 19.13
N GLY A 353 7.13 -6.59 19.69
CA GLY A 353 6.51 -7.91 19.52
C GLY A 353 7.17 -9.03 20.34
N LEU A 354 8.20 -8.69 21.13
CA LEU A 354 8.82 -9.62 22.06
C LEU A 354 7.98 -9.72 23.34
N PRO A 355 7.86 -10.92 23.93
CA PRO A 355 7.23 -11.05 25.22
C PRO A 355 8.02 -10.24 26.25
N TYR A 356 7.30 -9.47 27.08
CA TYR A 356 7.93 -8.89 28.26
C TYR A 356 8.35 -10.01 29.20
N ASP A 357 9.50 -9.78 29.87
CA ASP A 357 9.98 -10.66 30.93
C ASP A 357 8.90 -10.85 32.02
N PRO A 358 8.52 -12.10 32.37
CA PRO A 358 7.47 -12.37 33.36
C PRO A 358 7.72 -11.71 34.71
N GLY A 359 8.98 -11.61 35.15
CA GLY A 359 9.34 -10.94 36.40
C GLY A 359 9.06 -9.44 36.37
N THR A 360 9.28 -8.80 35.22
CA THR A 360 8.97 -7.39 34.98
C THR A 360 7.46 -7.13 34.98
N VAL A 361 6.69 -7.99 34.31
CA VAL A 361 5.22 -7.92 34.28
C VAL A 361 4.64 -8.16 35.67
N ALA A 362 5.08 -9.21 36.36
CA ALA A 362 4.67 -9.51 37.73
C ALA A 362 4.99 -8.36 38.68
N GLY A 363 6.18 -7.76 38.59
CA GLY A 363 6.59 -6.64 39.45
C GLY A 363 5.78 -5.36 39.24
N GLN A 364 5.28 -5.08 38.03
CA GLN A 364 4.35 -3.97 37.79
C GLN A 364 2.92 -4.32 38.19
N LEU A 365 2.49 -5.57 37.95
CA LEU A 365 1.17 -6.06 38.33
C LEU A 365 0.98 -6.08 39.85
N THR A 366 1.95 -6.56 40.61
CA THR A 366 1.93 -6.55 42.08
C THR A 366 1.79 -5.12 42.61
N ARG A 367 2.57 -4.17 42.08
CA ARG A 367 2.45 -2.75 42.45
C ARG A 367 1.05 -2.18 42.14
N ALA A 368 0.46 -2.56 41.00
CA ALA A 368 -0.87 -2.13 40.62
C ALA A 368 -1.99 -2.76 41.48
N LEU A 369 -1.78 -3.98 41.97
CA LEU A 369 -2.72 -4.70 42.84
C LEU A 369 -2.60 -4.26 44.32
N GLU A 370 -1.39 -3.96 44.80
CA GLU A 370 -1.16 -3.45 46.16
C GLU A 370 -1.76 -2.05 46.38
N ALA A 371 -1.89 -1.27 45.30
CA ALA A 371 -2.59 0.02 45.31
C ALA A 371 -4.12 -0.11 45.46
N ARG A 372 -4.67 -1.32 45.63
CA ARG A 372 -6.12 -1.61 45.65
C ARG A 372 -6.57 -2.33 46.93
N PRO A 373 -7.86 -2.18 47.32
CA PRO A 373 -8.36 -2.75 48.56
C PRO A 373 -8.29 -4.30 48.58
N PRO A 374 -7.72 -4.90 49.65
CA PRO A 374 -7.55 -6.35 49.76
C PRO A 374 -8.90 -7.08 49.83
N GLY A 375 -8.96 -8.29 49.27
CA GLY A 375 -10.15 -9.16 49.32
C GLY A 375 -11.21 -8.88 48.25
N SER A 376 -10.97 -7.94 47.34
CA SER A 376 -11.89 -7.60 46.24
C SER A 376 -11.50 -8.32 44.95
N GLY A 377 -12.44 -9.00 44.29
CA GLY A 377 -12.18 -9.67 43.01
C GLY A 377 -11.70 -8.67 41.95
N THR A 378 -10.55 -8.96 41.32
CA THR A 378 -9.95 -8.14 40.25
C THR A 378 -9.97 -8.91 38.94
N LEU A 379 -10.34 -8.25 37.84
CA LEU A 379 -10.31 -8.84 36.50
C LEU A 379 -9.06 -8.36 35.74
N LEU A 380 -8.25 -9.31 35.28
CA LEU A 380 -7.06 -9.05 34.48
C LEU A 380 -7.32 -9.43 33.02
N VAL A 381 -6.98 -8.53 32.10
CA VAL A 381 -6.94 -8.81 30.67
C VAL A 381 -5.48 -8.82 30.25
N LEU A 382 -4.96 -10.02 29.98
CA LEU A 382 -3.61 -10.23 29.44
C LEU A 382 -3.70 -10.15 27.92
N ASP A 383 -3.18 -9.07 27.33
CA ASP A 383 -3.27 -8.81 25.89
C ASP A 383 -1.99 -9.24 25.18
N ASP A 384 -2.14 -9.86 24.01
CA ASP A 384 -1.06 -10.37 23.17
C ASP A 384 -0.07 -11.34 23.88
N ALA A 385 -0.57 -12.27 24.69
CA ALA A 385 0.25 -13.36 25.25
C ALA A 385 0.70 -14.32 24.15
N VAL A 386 1.99 -14.69 24.14
CA VAL A 386 2.60 -15.51 23.07
C VAL A 386 2.63 -17.00 23.38
N ASP A 387 2.61 -17.39 24.65
CA ASP A 387 2.57 -18.79 25.10
C ASP A 387 1.88 -18.95 26.46
N ALA A 388 1.63 -20.21 26.84
CA ALA A 388 0.96 -20.54 28.09
C ALA A 388 1.85 -20.36 29.33
N ASP A 389 3.17 -20.40 29.18
CA ASP A 389 4.12 -20.25 30.28
C ASP A 389 4.28 -18.79 30.70
N GLN A 390 3.99 -17.85 29.79
CA GLN A 390 3.89 -16.43 30.08
C GLN A 390 2.65 -16.06 30.93
N VAL A 391 1.61 -16.90 30.87
CA VAL A 391 0.33 -16.69 31.56
C VAL A 391 0.27 -17.41 32.91
N ARG A 392 0.98 -18.54 33.04
CA ARG A 392 1.11 -19.32 34.28
C ARG A 392 1.95 -18.59 35.31
#